data_AF-A0AAU9IEG7-F1
#
_entry.id   AF-A0AAU9IEG7-F1
#
_cell.length_a   1.000
_cell.length_b   1.000
_cell.length_c   1.000
_cell.angle_alpha   90.00
_cell.angle_beta   90.00
_cell.angle_gamma   90.00
#
_symmetry.space_group_name_H-M   'P 1'
#
loop_
_entity.id
_entity.type
_entity.pdbx_description
1 polymer ?
#
loop_
_entity_poly.entity_id
_entity_poly.type
_entity_poly.pdbx_seq_one_letter_code
_entity_poly.pdbx_strand_id
1 'polypeptide(L)'
;MSRFFNSYYLANYAVLLLYPLFRLLSGAEPSRLFMADDTLPSSLAYSREIQVLATCTVIAFLKYIKSLTWEAFFTEFFFYYKISIIILCFFISIWLMFWYIFACLLVWMLFKMPMYDGPHKFKEIDSMRDFEEDVLKSKKTWIVLFYAPWNDDCLTTMTLWSDMSIKYTTNSLCFARIDVENNEHLAKKSAVDNSGFSRQLPSLIVYEDGKEVKRFPPVDKEGYAPKVRSYKTKEIVQFLGIDRRYLATRDN
;
A
#
# COMPACT_ATOMS: atom_id res chain seq x y z
N MET A 1 -15.51 -10.22 8.93
CA MET A 1 -15.30 -10.97 7.68
C MET A 1 -15.61 -10.17 6.40
N SER A 2 -16.01 -8.89 6.47
CA SER A 2 -16.36 -8.07 5.29
C SER A 2 -15.21 -7.29 4.63
N ARG A 3 -14.01 -7.26 5.22
CA ARG A 3 -12.88 -6.41 4.78
C ARG A 3 -12.48 -6.61 3.31
N PHE A 4 -12.48 -7.86 2.83
CA PHE A 4 -12.08 -8.21 1.46
C PHE A 4 -13.26 -8.31 0.48
N PHE A 5 -14.50 -8.06 0.94
CA PHE A 5 -15.69 -7.95 0.09
C PHE A 5 -15.93 -6.52 -0.41
N ASN A 6 -14.88 -5.70 -0.45
CA ASN A 6 -14.94 -4.36 -0.97
C ASN A 6 -15.00 -4.39 -2.52
N SER A 7 -15.72 -3.43 -3.11
CA SER A 7 -15.84 -3.24 -4.55
C SER A 7 -14.48 -3.21 -5.27
N TYR A 8 -13.43 -2.70 -4.62
CA TYR A 8 -12.06 -2.76 -5.13
C TYR A 8 -11.58 -4.19 -5.42
N TYR A 9 -11.65 -5.08 -4.43
CA TYR A 9 -11.17 -6.45 -4.59
C TYR A 9 -12.00 -7.18 -5.62
N LEU A 10 -13.33 -7.04 -5.55
CA LEU A 10 -14.26 -7.67 -6.49
C LEU A 10 -14.00 -7.24 -7.94
N ALA A 11 -13.81 -5.94 -8.20
CA ALA A 11 -13.52 -5.43 -9.53
C ALA A 11 -12.17 -5.93 -10.06
N ASN A 12 -11.14 -5.99 -9.20
CA ASN A 12 -9.84 -6.51 -9.60
C ASN A 12 -9.90 -8.02 -9.92
N TYR A 13 -10.59 -8.82 -9.10
CA TYR A 13 -10.83 -10.23 -9.42
C TYR A 13 -11.62 -10.41 -10.72
N ALA A 14 -12.66 -9.60 -10.94
CA ALA A 14 -13.45 -9.65 -12.15
C ALA A 14 -12.58 -9.41 -13.40
N VAL A 15 -11.70 -8.41 -13.38
CA VAL A 15 -10.77 -8.13 -14.47
C VAL A 15 -9.80 -9.28 -14.70
N LEU A 16 -9.26 -9.89 -13.64
CA LEU A 16 -8.39 -11.06 -13.78
C LEU A 16 -9.11 -12.27 -14.40
N LEU A 17 -10.41 -12.43 -14.12
CA LEU A 17 -11.23 -13.51 -14.67
C LEU A 17 -11.66 -13.27 -16.12
N LEU A 18 -11.58 -12.04 -16.65
CA LEU A 18 -11.95 -11.75 -18.04
C LEU A 18 -11.14 -12.57 -19.04
N TYR A 19 -9.85 -12.76 -18.81
CA TYR A 19 -8.99 -13.52 -19.71
C TYR A 19 -9.34 -15.01 -19.78
N PRO A 20 -9.39 -15.78 -18.66
CA PRO A 20 -9.77 -17.18 -18.73
C PRO A 20 -11.21 -17.38 -19.25
N LEU A 21 -12.14 -16.46 -18.93
CA LEU A 21 -13.50 -16.50 -19.49
C LEU A 21 -13.49 -16.29 -21.00
N PHE A 22 -12.75 -15.28 -21.49
CA PHE A 22 -12.59 -15.05 -22.93
C PHE A 22 -11.93 -16.26 -23.62
N ARG A 23 -10.92 -16.87 -22.99
CA ARG A 23 -10.25 -18.05 -23.51
C ARG A 23 -11.17 -19.27 -23.58
N LEU A 24 -12.01 -19.46 -22.57
CA LEU A 24 -12.98 -20.56 -22.51
C LEU A 24 -14.13 -20.39 -23.51
N LEU A 25 -14.62 -19.16 -23.68
CA LEU A 25 -15.75 -18.85 -24.57
C LEU A 25 -15.36 -18.76 -26.04
N SER A 26 -14.24 -18.11 -26.35
CA SER A 26 -13.84 -17.83 -27.73
C SER A 26 -13.06 -18.97 -28.37
N GLY A 27 -12.51 -19.89 -27.57
CA GLY A 27 -11.61 -20.95 -28.05
C GLY A 27 -10.42 -20.44 -28.87
N ALA A 28 -10.12 -19.13 -28.77
CA ALA A 28 -9.16 -18.46 -29.64
C ALA A 28 -7.77 -19.03 -29.37
N GLU A 29 -7.21 -19.78 -30.31
CA GLU A 29 -5.84 -20.27 -30.20
C GLU A 29 -4.86 -19.09 -30.17
N PRO A 30 -3.78 -19.16 -29.37
CA PRO A 30 -2.73 -18.17 -29.47
C PRO A 30 -2.20 -18.16 -30.91
N SER A 31 -1.88 -16.98 -31.42
CA SER A 31 -1.36 -16.88 -32.78
C SER A 31 -0.09 -17.73 -32.93
N ARG A 32 -0.12 -18.74 -33.80
CA ARG A 32 0.98 -19.71 -33.97
C ARG A 32 2.31 -19.04 -34.31
N LEU A 33 2.26 -17.88 -34.97
CA LEU A 33 3.42 -17.08 -35.36
C LEU A 33 4.30 -16.62 -34.17
N PHE A 34 3.72 -16.41 -32.99
CA PHE A 34 4.45 -15.96 -31.79
C PHE A 34 4.69 -17.07 -30.76
N MET A 35 4.08 -18.26 -30.95
CA MET A 35 4.17 -19.39 -30.02
C MET A 35 4.89 -20.62 -30.57
N ALA A 36 5.15 -20.69 -31.88
CA ALA A 36 6.03 -21.69 -32.46
C ALA A 36 7.48 -21.35 -32.11
N ASP A 37 8.08 -22.17 -31.26
CA ASP A 37 9.51 -22.17 -31.01
C ASP A 37 10.05 -23.48 -31.54
N ASP A 38 10.69 -23.45 -32.72
CA ASP A 38 11.25 -24.63 -33.37
C ASP A 38 12.39 -25.27 -32.55
N THR A 39 12.84 -24.60 -31.48
CA THR A 39 13.91 -25.08 -30.60
C THR A 39 13.41 -25.92 -29.41
N LEU A 40 12.10 -25.92 -29.12
CA LEU A 40 11.50 -26.66 -28.01
C LEU A 40 10.51 -27.74 -28.49
N PRO A 41 10.44 -28.90 -27.81
CA PRO A 41 9.53 -29.97 -28.19
C PRO A 41 8.06 -29.50 -28.15
N SER A 42 7.23 -30.00 -29.08
CA SER A 42 5.85 -29.55 -29.31
C SER A 42 4.91 -29.70 -28.09
N SER A 43 5.24 -30.56 -27.12
CA SER A 43 4.57 -30.63 -25.81
C SER A 43 4.84 -29.40 -24.92
N LEU A 44 5.98 -28.72 -25.12
CA LEU A 44 6.39 -27.48 -24.45
C LEU A 44 6.08 -26.21 -25.29
N ALA A 45 5.51 -26.33 -26.48
CA ALA A 45 5.06 -25.17 -27.28
C ALA A 45 3.64 -24.71 -26.87
N TYR A 46 2.77 -25.63 -26.44
CA TYR A 46 1.52 -25.34 -25.69
C TYR A 46 1.78 -24.73 -24.28
N SER A 47 3.05 -24.53 -23.95
CA SER A 47 3.55 -24.28 -22.61
C SER A 47 3.87 -22.83 -22.34
N ARG A 48 3.97 -21.93 -23.34
CA ARG A 48 4.34 -20.52 -23.09
C ARG A 48 3.32 -19.79 -22.21
N GLU A 49 2.03 -20.05 -22.41
CA GLU A 49 0.96 -19.54 -21.54
C GLU A 49 1.12 -20.07 -20.11
N ILE A 50 1.38 -21.37 -19.97
CA ILE A 50 1.65 -22.03 -18.69
C ILE A 50 2.94 -21.49 -18.05
N GLN A 51 3.99 -21.22 -18.83
CA GLN A 51 5.26 -20.67 -18.37
C GLN A 51 5.09 -19.24 -17.87
N VAL A 52 4.34 -18.39 -18.58
CA VAL A 52 4.00 -17.04 -18.12
C VAL A 52 3.22 -17.11 -16.81
N LEU A 53 2.17 -17.93 -16.75
CA LEU A 53 1.36 -18.09 -15.53
C LEU A 53 2.14 -18.71 -14.37
N ALA A 54 2.97 -19.72 -14.62
CA ALA A 54 3.81 -20.37 -13.61
C ALA A 54 4.87 -19.41 -13.08
N THR A 55 5.55 -18.67 -13.97
CA THR A 55 6.52 -17.63 -13.58
C THR A 55 5.85 -16.57 -12.73
N CYS A 56 4.66 -16.11 -13.12
CA CYS A 56 3.92 -15.11 -12.37
C CYS A 56 3.40 -15.65 -11.03
N THR A 57 3.02 -16.93 -10.97
CA THR A 57 2.66 -17.61 -9.72
C THR A 57 3.84 -17.67 -8.77
N VAL A 58 5.04 -18.01 -9.26
CA VAL A 58 6.27 -17.99 -8.45
C VAL A 58 6.58 -16.58 -7.95
N ILE A 59 6.49 -15.55 -8.81
CA ILE A 59 6.69 -14.15 -8.40
C ILE A 59 5.66 -13.75 -7.32
N ALA A 60 4.38 -14.06 -7.53
CA ALA A 60 3.32 -13.75 -6.57
C ALA A 60 3.55 -14.46 -5.22
N PHE A 61 4.05 -15.71 -5.24
CA PHE A 61 4.42 -16.43 -4.02
C PHE A 61 5.63 -15.82 -3.31
N LEU A 62 6.67 -15.43 -4.05
CA LEU A 62 7.83 -14.72 -3.48
C LEU A 62 7.43 -13.37 -2.88
N LYS A 63 6.44 -12.71 -3.45
CA LYS A 63 5.84 -11.48 -2.92
C LYS A 63 4.99 -11.73 -1.69
N TYR A 64 4.14 -12.76 -1.70
CA TYR A 64 3.38 -13.20 -0.54
C TYR A 64 4.26 -13.37 0.71
N ILE A 65 5.42 -14.01 0.56
CA ILE A 65 6.37 -14.20 1.68
C ILE A 65 6.92 -12.85 2.21
N LYS A 66 7.01 -11.83 1.36
CA LYS A 66 7.58 -10.51 1.69
C LYS A 66 6.53 -9.48 2.14
N SER A 67 5.28 -9.62 1.73
CA SER A 67 4.22 -8.65 2.04
C SER A 67 3.90 -8.68 3.53
N LEU A 68 3.94 -7.52 4.19
CA LEU A 68 3.67 -7.42 5.62
C LEU A 68 2.17 -7.42 5.95
N THR A 69 1.34 -6.95 5.03
CA THR A 69 -0.10 -6.82 5.19
C THR A 69 -0.82 -7.49 4.03
N TRP A 70 -2.04 -7.95 4.29
CA TRP A 70 -2.90 -8.52 3.25
C TRP A 70 -3.19 -7.51 2.14
N GLU A 71 -3.31 -6.23 2.51
CA GLU A 71 -3.42 -5.08 1.62
C GLU A 71 -2.28 -5.03 0.61
N ALA A 72 -1.04 -5.02 1.11
CA ALA A 72 0.15 -4.96 0.26
C ALA A 72 0.24 -6.19 -0.65
N PHE A 73 -0.08 -7.37 -0.11
CA PHE A 73 -0.09 -8.60 -0.89
C PHE A 73 -1.08 -8.54 -2.05
N PHE A 74 -2.34 -8.16 -1.81
CA PHE A 74 -3.35 -8.12 -2.87
C PHE A 74 -3.04 -7.07 -3.93
N THR A 75 -2.53 -5.90 -3.55
CA THR A 75 -2.11 -4.87 -4.51
C THR A 75 -1.01 -5.38 -5.44
N GLU A 76 0.03 -6.02 -4.88
CA GLU A 76 1.09 -6.65 -5.69
C GLU A 76 0.55 -7.81 -6.53
N PHE A 77 -0.27 -8.68 -5.95
CA PHE A 77 -0.90 -9.81 -6.63
C PHE A 77 -1.69 -9.36 -7.87
N PHE A 78 -2.59 -8.38 -7.72
CA PHE A 78 -3.37 -7.86 -8.85
C PHE A 78 -2.49 -7.20 -9.90
N PHE A 79 -1.46 -6.45 -9.49
CA PHE A 79 -0.52 -5.82 -10.41
C PHE A 79 0.22 -6.85 -11.27
N TYR A 80 0.85 -7.85 -10.65
CA TYR A 80 1.62 -8.85 -11.37
C TYR A 80 0.73 -9.68 -12.30
N TYR A 81 -0.44 -10.14 -11.84
CA TYR A 81 -1.36 -10.92 -12.67
C TYR A 81 -1.96 -10.12 -13.82
N LYS A 82 -2.25 -8.82 -13.64
CA LYS A 82 -2.67 -7.95 -14.75
C LYS A 82 -1.58 -7.85 -15.82
N ILE A 83 -0.32 -7.71 -15.42
CA ILE A 83 0.81 -7.69 -16.37
C ILE A 83 0.92 -9.03 -17.12
N SER A 84 0.79 -10.16 -16.41
CA SER A 84 0.77 -11.48 -17.04
C SER A 84 -0.31 -11.57 -18.11
N ILE A 85 -1.52 -11.14 -17.78
CA ILE A 85 -2.65 -11.21 -18.71
C ILE A 85 -2.44 -10.25 -19.89
N ILE A 86 -1.87 -9.06 -19.69
CA ILE A 86 -1.51 -8.14 -20.80
C ILE A 86 -0.57 -8.84 -21.78
N ILE A 87 0.46 -9.53 -21.29
CA ILE A 87 1.41 -10.30 -22.11
C ILE A 87 0.69 -11.43 -22.85
N LEU A 88 -0.21 -12.15 -22.17
CA LEU A 88 -1.00 -13.21 -22.80
C LEU A 88 -1.94 -12.68 -23.89
N CYS A 89 -2.61 -11.54 -23.63
CA CYS A 89 -3.44 -10.86 -24.61
C CYS A 89 -2.62 -10.43 -25.83
N PHE A 90 -1.40 -9.92 -25.65
CA PHE A 90 -0.49 -9.57 -26.74
C PHE A 90 -0.21 -10.76 -27.67
N PHE A 91 0.01 -11.96 -27.12
CA PHE A 91 0.24 -13.17 -27.93
C PHE A 91 -1.01 -13.66 -28.69
N ILE A 92 -2.21 -13.28 -28.26
CA ILE A 92 -3.46 -13.58 -28.98
C ILE A 92 -3.71 -12.52 -30.05
N SER A 93 -3.75 -11.25 -29.64
CA SER A 93 -4.02 -10.12 -30.52
C SER A 93 -3.64 -8.81 -29.84
N ILE A 94 -2.95 -7.95 -30.58
CA ILE A 94 -2.59 -6.61 -30.11
C ILE A 94 -3.83 -5.77 -29.74
N TRP A 95 -4.95 -5.96 -30.41
CA TRP A 95 -6.21 -5.26 -30.11
C TRP A 95 -6.81 -5.70 -28.78
N LEU A 96 -6.76 -7.01 -28.48
CA LEU A 96 -7.22 -7.55 -27.20
C LEU A 96 -6.38 -7.00 -26.05
N MET A 97 -5.07 -6.85 -26.25
CA MET A 97 -4.17 -6.21 -25.29
C MET A 97 -4.64 -4.78 -24.97
N PHE A 98 -4.93 -3.95 -25.98
CA PHE A 98 -5.40 -2.59 -25.75
C PHE A 98 -6.75 -2.53 -25.02
N TRP A 99 -7.71 -3.39 -25.39
CA TRP A 99 -9.00 -3.47 -24.68
C TRP A 99 -8.83 -3.89 -23.23
N TYR A 100 -7.93 -4.83 -22.95
CA TYR A 100 -7.65 -5.26 -21.58
C TYR A 100 -6.93 -4.18 -20.76
N ILE A 101 -5.97 -3.46 -21.34
CA ILE A 101 -5.32 -2.30 -20.71
C ILE A 101 -6.36 -1.24 -20.38
N PHE A 102 -7.26 -0.93 -21.31
CA PHE A 102 -8.34 0.03 -21.08
C PHE A 102 -9.26 -0.40 -19.92
N ALA A 103 -9.65 -1.67 -19.87
CA ALA A 103 -10.43 -2.21 -18.74
C ALA A 103 -9.69 -2.11 -17.40
N CYS A 104 -8.37 -2.36 -17.39
CA CYS A 104 -7.55 -2.20 -16.19
C CYS A 104 -7.48 -0.74 -15.71
N LEU A 105 -7.34 0.21 -16.64
CA LEU A 105 -7.35 1.64 -16.34
C LEU A 105 -8.69 2.11 -15.80
N LEU A 106 -9.80 1.65 -16.38
CA LEU A 106 -11.14 1.94 -15.87
C LEU A 106 -11.32 1.44 -14.44
N VAL A 107 -10.90 0.20 -14.14
CA VAL A 107 -11.00 -0.32 -12.77
C VAL A 107 -10.13 0.45 -11.80
N TRP A 108 -8.90 0.82 -12.19
CA TRP A 108 -8.02 1.63 -11.36
C TRP A 108 -8.60 3.01 -11.07
N MET A 109 -9.28 3.63 -12.04
CA MET A 109 -9.92 4.94 -11.88
C MET A 109 -11.20 4.88 -11.03
N LEU A 110 -12.02 3.84 -11.21
CA LEU A 110 -13.34 3.74 -10.58
C LEU A 110 -13.29 3.17 -9.16
N PHE A 111 -12.37 2.24 -8.89
CA PHE A 111 -12.30 1.54 -7.63
C PHE A 111 -10.98 1.85 -6.94
N LYS A 112 -11.04 2.72 -5.92
CA LYS A 112 -9.90 3.01 -5.05
C LYS A 112 -9.75 1.91 -3.99
N MET A 113 -8.51 1.65 -3.60
CA MET A 113 -8.21 0.70 -2.53
C MET A 113 -8.78 1.21 -1.19
N PRO A 114 -9.50 0.37 -0.44
CA PRO A 114 -10.08 0.81 0.83
C PRO A 114 -9.00 0.98 1.90
N MET A 115 -9.19 1.99 2.74
CA MET A 115 -8.38 2.16 3.94
C MET A 115 -8.79 1.16 5.02
N TYR A 116 -7.83 0.75 5.85
CA TYR A 116 -8.14 -0.09 6.99
C TYR A 116 -8.96 0.67 8.04
N ASP A 117 -10.12 0.11 8.42
CA ASP A 117 -11.06 0.65 9.40
C ASP A 117 -11.39 -0.37 10.51
N GLY A 118 -10.37 -1.16 10.92
CA GLY A 118 -10.54 -2.08 12.03
C GLY A 118 -10.39 -1.41 13.40
N PRO A 119 -10.35 -2.20 14.49
CA PRO A 119 -10.14 -1.65 15.83
C PRO A 119 -8.82 -0.87 15.89
N HIS A 120 -8.87 0.30 16.52
CA HIS A 120 -7.72 1.18 16.70
C HIS A 120 -7.89 2.01 17.98
N LYS A 121 -6.77 2.57 18.48
CA LYS A 121 -6.75 3.48 19.64
C LYS A 121 -6.16 4.86 19.33
N PHE A 122 -5.79 5.13 18.08
CA PHE A 122 -5.29 6.43 17.69
C PHE A 122 -6.44 7.45 17.57
N LYS A 123 -6.13 8.74 17.76
CA LYS A 123 -7.06 9.86 17.56
C LYS A 123 -6.94 10.40 16.13
N GLU A 124 -8.06 10.70 15.49
CA GLU A 124 -8.07 11.44 14.23
C GLU A 124 -8.06 12.94 14.50
N ILE A 125 -7.16 13.66 13.82
CA ILE A 125 -6.98 15.11 13.98
C ILE A 125 -7.31 15.77 12.65
N ASP A 126 -8.47 16.42 12.61
CA ASP A 126 -8.99 17.09 11.41
C ASP A 126 -8.92 18.63 11.52
N SER A 127 -8.58 19.16 12.69
CA SER A 127 -8.51 20.60 12.92
C SER A 127 -7.14 21.03 13.38
N MET A 128 -6.76 22.23 12.94
CA MET A 128 -5.62 22.98 13.42
C MET A 128 -5.67 23.20 14.95
N ARG A 129 -6.87 23.38 15.51
CA ARG A 129 -7.08 23.58 16.95
C ARG A 129 -6.79 22.31 17.73
N ASP A 130 -7.34 21.19 17.26
CA ASP A 130 -7.12 19.87 17.89
C ASP A 130 -5.64 19.50 17.86
N PHE A 131 -4.96 19.76 16.74
CA PHE A 131 -3.50 19.56 16.66
C PHE A 131 -2.74 20.41 17.68
N GLU A 132 -3.12 21.68 17.85
CA GLU A 132 -2.46 22.56 18.83
C GLU A 132 -2.72 22.14 20.27
N GLU A 133 -3.96 21.77 20.61
CA GLU A 133 -4.35 21.41 21.96
C GLU A 133 -3.85 20.03 22.35
N ASP A 134 -4.10 19.03 21.50
CA ASP A 134 -3.76 17.65 21.80
C ASP A 134 -2.27 17.38 21.62
N VAL A 135 -1.64 17.89 20.55
CA VAL A 135 -0.25 17.50 20.23
C VAL A 135 0.74 18.54 20.74
N LEU A 136 0.54 19.82 20.43
CA LEU A 136 1.56 20.85 20.69
C LEU A 136 1.55 21.41 22.12
N LYS A 137 0.39 21.48 22.79
CA LYS A 137 0.26 21.97 24.18
C LYS A 137 0.27 20.85 25.22
N SER A 138 0.22 19.59 24.77
CA SER A 138 0.19 18.43 25.65
C SER A 138 1.56 18.13 26.26
N LYS A 139 1.55 17.69 27.52
CA LYS A 139 2.70 17.10 28.20
C LYS A 139 2.91 15.62 27.87
N LYS A 140 1.93 15.00 27.23
CA LYS A 140 2.00 13.60 26.77
C LYS A 140 2.83 13.49 25.50
N THR A 141 3.49 12.35 25.32
CA THR A 141 4.16 12.02 24.06
C THR A 141 3.12 11.62 23.02
N TRP A 142 3.15 12.26 21.86
CA TRP A 142 2.29 11.94 20.73
C TRP A 142 3.10 11.40 19.57
N ILE A 143 2.65 10.30 18.98
CA ILE A 143 3.16 9.80 17.71
C ILE A 143 2.08 10.03 16.66
N VAL A 144 2.37 10.85 15.67
CA VAL A 144 1.41 11.31 14.68
C VAL A 144 1.79 10.73 13.31
N LEU A 145 0.82 10.05 12.68
CA LEU A 145 0.91 9.56 11.31
C LEU A 145 0.28 10.57 10.34
N PHE A 146 1.10 11.18 9.50
CA PHE A 146 0.68 11.98 8.36
C PHE A 146 0.52 11.06 7.15
N TYR A 147 -0.68 11.01 6.59
CA TYR A 147 -1.03 10.09 5.50
C TYR A 147 -1.89 10.77 4.44
N ALA A 148 -1.93 10.19 3.25
CA ALA A 148 -2.87 10.58 2.20
C ALA A 148 -3.59 9.33 1.64
N PRO A 149 -4.91 9.38 1.38
CA PRO A 149 -5.69 8.21 0.98
C PRO A 149 -5.43 7.72 -0.45
N TRP A 150 -4.82 8.54 -1.32
CA TRP A 150 -4.40 8.12 -2.66
C TRP A 150 -3.04 7.39 -2.69
N ASN A 151 -2.31 7.37 -1.58
CA ASN A 151 -0.98 6.81 -1.51
C ASN A 151 -1.02 5.34 -1.01
N ASP A 152 -0.60 4.40 -1.86
CA ASP A 152 -0.65 2.96 -1.56
C ASP A 152 0.19 2.57 -0.32
N ASP A 153 1.35 3.22 -0.12
CA ASP A 153 2.20 2.98 1.06
C ASP A 153 1.48 3.42 2.35
N CYS A 154 0.69 4.49 2.30
CA CYS A 154 -0.15 4.92 3.42
C CYS A 154 -1.27 3.91 3.72
N LEU A 155 -1.98 3.43 2.69
CA LEU A 155 -3.06 2.45 2.84
C LEU A 155 -2.56 1.14 3.48
N THR A 156 -1.40 0.66 3.03
CA THR A 156 -0.78 -0.56 3.57
C THR A 156 -0.23 -0.36 4.99
N THR A 157 0.27 0.83 5.31
CA THR A 157 0.80 1.18 6.64
C THR A 157 -0.31 1.37 7.67
N MET A 158 -1.53 1.72 7.27
CA MET A 158 -2.66 1.99 8.18
C MET A 158 -3.00 0.78 9.08
N THR A 159 -2.93 -0.44 8.55
CA THR A 159 -3.12 -1.67 9.35
C THR A 159 -2.07 -1.77 10.46
N LEU A 160 -0.80 -1.58 10.11
CA LEU A 160 0.33 -1.64 11.06
C LEU A 160 0.24 -0.53 12.10
N TRP A 161 -0.21 0.66 11.68
CA TRP A 161 -0.44 1.80 12.56
C TRP A 161 -1.52 1.52 13.61
N SER A 162 -2.62 0.91 13.17
CA SER A 162 -3.73 0.53 14.05
C SER A 162 -3.28 -0.47 15.11
N ASP A 163 -2.56 -1.52 14.71
CA ASP A 163 -2.02 -2.52 15.62
C ASP A 163 -1.01 -1.91 16.61
N MET A 164 -0.14 -1.00 16.14
CA MET A 164 0.77 -0.25 17.01
C MET A 164 0.02 0.61 18.03
N SER A 165 -1.01 1.33 17.59
CA SER A 165 -1.83 2.16 18.48
C SER A 165 -2.49 1.32 19.58
N ILE A 166 -3.01 0.14 19.26
CA ILE A 166 -3.64 -0.75 20.25
C ILE A 166 -2.62 -1.22 21.29
N LYS A 167 -1.42 -1.61 20.83
CA LYS A 167 -0.38 -2.22 21.64
C LYS A 167 0.36 -1.22 22.54
N TYR A 168 0.63 -0.02 22.04
CA TYR A 168 1.56 0.92 22.68
C TYR A 168 0.88 2.13 23.32
N THR A 169 -0.43 2.33 23.15
CA THR A 169 -1.13 3.45 23.80
C THR A 169 -1.16 3.26 25.32
N THR A 170 -0.69 4.28 26.05
CA THR A 170 -0.77 4.41 27.50
C THR A 170 -1.42 5.74 27.88
N ASN A 171 -1.51 6.05 29.17
CA ASN A 171 -2.04 7.35 29.63
C ASN A 171 -1.18 8.53 29.16
N SER A 172 0.12 8.30 28.90
CA SER A 172 1.11 9.33 28.57
C SER A 172 1.73 9.18 27.18
N LEU A 173 1.51 8.05 26.49
CA LEU A 173 1.90 7.82 25.10
C LEU A 173 0.65 7.63 24.24
N CYS A 174 0.38 8.59 23.35
CA CYS A 174 -0.81 8.63 22.52
C CYS A 174 -0.43 8.56 21.02
N PHE A 175 -1.34 8.02 20.22
CA PHE A 175 -1.18 7.89 18.77
C PHE A 175 -2.24 8.76 18.09
N ALA A 176 -1.89 9.43 16.99
CA ALA A 176 -2.83 10.19 16.17
C ALA A 176 -2.58 10.00 14.68
N ARG A 177 -3.58 10.31 13.85
CA ARG A 177 -3.43 10.40 12.40
C ARG A 177 -3.95 11.73 11.86
N ILE A 178 -3.33 12.21 10.79
CA ILE A 178 -3.72 13.43 10.08
C ILE A 178 -3.76 13.10 8.59
N ASP A 179 -4.92 13.34 7.96
CA ASP A 179 -5.05 13.33 6.51
C ASP A 179 -4.49 14.64 5.93
N VAL A 180 -3.38 14.55 5.20
CA VAL A 180 -2.70 15.70 4.60
C VAL A 180 -3.33 16.16 3.28
N GLU A 181 -4.24 15.39 2.69
CA GLU A 181 -5.01 15.80 1.51
C GLU A 181 -6.11 16.78 1.92
N ASN A 182 -6.86 16.44 2.98
CA ASN A 182 -7.92 17.31 3.50
C ASN A 182 -7.38 18.45 4.39
N ASN A 183 -6.16 18.32 4.92
CA ASN A 183 -5.56 19.30 5.84
C ASN A 183 -4.19 19.82 5.37
N GLU A 184 -4.12 20.44 4.19
CA GLU A 184 -2.87 21.00 3.65
C GLU A 184 -2.16 21.97 4.60
N HIS A 185 -2.91 22.74 5.39
CA HIS A 185 -2.34 23.67 6.37
C HIS A 185 -1.55 22.95 7.47
N LEU A 186 -2.04 21.79 7.92
CA LEU A 186 -1.34 20.94 8.90
C LEU A 186 -0.09 20.30 8.27
N ALA A 187 -0.19 19.87 7.01
CA ALA A 187 0.95 19.34 6.27
C ALA A 187 2.08 20.39 6.17
N LYS A 188 1.74 21.63 5.77
CA LYS A 188 2.69 22.76 5.69
C LYS A 188 3.28 23.11 7.06
N LYS A 189 2.47 23.17 8.13
CA LYS A 189 2.95 23.46 9.49
C LYS A 189 3.93 22.41 10.00
N SER A 190 3.68 21.14 9.68
CA SER A 190 4.56 20.02 10.06
C SER A 190 5.68 19.76 9.06
N ALA A 191 5.85 20.62 8.05
CA ALA A 191 6.84 20.46 6.98
C ALA A 191 6.79 19.07 6.32
N VAL A 192 5.59 18.58 6.01
CA VAL A 192 5.34 17.32 5.30
C VAL A 192 4.88 17.65 3.87
N ASP A 193 5.65 17.20 2.89
CA ASP A 193 5.30 17.33 1.47
C ASP A 193 4.32 16.23 1.06
N ASN A 194 3.11 16.63 0.66
CA ASN A 194 2.05 15.75 0.19
C ASN A 194 2.04 15.56 -1.34
N SER A 195 3.07 16.01 -2.07
CA SER A 195 3.14 15.83 -3.52
C SER A 195 3.33 14.36 -3.91
N GLY A 196 2.77 13.94 -5.05
CA GLY A 196 2.92 12.56 -5.56
C GLY A 196 4.34 12.15 -5.91
N PHE A 197 5.24 13.12 -6.08
CA PHE A 197 6.67 12.89 -6.31
C PHE A 197 7.48 12.89 -5.01
N SER A 198 6.91 13.38 -3.92
CA SER A 198 7.50 13.31 -2.59
C SER A 198 7.56 11.85 -2.14
N ARG A 199 8.64 11.52 -1.41
CA ARG A 199 8.80 10.24 -0.73
C ARG A 199 8.61 10.37 0.77
N GLN A 200 7.93 11.44 1.19
CA GLN A 200 7.72 11.74 2.61
C GLN A 200 6.51 11.00 3.19
N LEU A 201 5.56 10.57 2.36
CA LEU A 201 4.37 9.86 2.83
C LEU A 201 4.57 8.33 2.80
N PRO A 202 4.02 7.60 3.80
CA PRO A 202 3.54 8.10 5.09
C PRO A 202 4.67 8.66 5.97
N SER A 203 4.37 9.72 6.72
CA SER A 203 5.31 10.35 7.66
C SER A 203 4.88 10.10 9.10
N LEU A 204 5.76 9.52 9.90
CA LEU A 204 5.56 9.28 11.33
C LEU A 204 6.43 10.26 12.12
N ILE A 205 5.80 11.12 12.93
CA ILE A 205 6.49 12.15 13.69
C ILE A 205 6.18 11.97 15.18
N VAL A 206 7.22 12.02 16.01
CA VAL A 206 7.12 11.98 17.47
C VAL A 206 7.21 13.39 18.03
N TYR A 207 6.21 13.77 18.82
CA TYR A 207 6.15 15.03 19.56
C TYR A 207 6.29 14.77 21.07
N GLU A 208 7.21 15.48 21.71
CA GLU A 208 7.40 15.50 23.17
C GLU A 208 7.45 16.95 23.62
N ASP A 209 6.70 17.29 24.67
CA ASP A 209 6.57 18.68 25.17
C ASP A 209 6.28 19.70 24.06
N GLY A 210 5.44 19.29 23.09
CA GLY A 210 5.05 20.10 21.95
C GLY A 210 6.10 20.28 20.86
N LYS A 211 7.25 19.61 20.94
CA LYS A 211 8.34 19.71 19.97
C LYS A 211 8.53 18.42 19.20
N GLU A 212 8.82 18.54 17.91
CA GLU A 212 9.22 17.41 17.07
C GLU A 212 10.58 16.88 17.54
N VAL A 213 10.62 15.61 17.95
CA VAL A 213 11.85 14.94 18.43
C VAL A 213 12.45 14.06 17.35
N LYS A 214 11.61 13.32 16.64
CA LYS A 214 12.06 12.36 15.64
C LYS A 214 11.00 12.12 14.57
N ARG A 215 11.46 11.94 13.34
CA ARG A 215 10.64 11.72 12.15
C ARG A 215 11.12 10.52 11.34
N PHE A 216 10.18 9.77 10.79
CA PHE A 216 10.42 8.69 9.82
C PHE A 216 9.46 8.82 8.62
N PRO A 217 9.94 8.78 7.37
CA PRO A 217 11.34 8.74 6.95
C PRO A 217 12.12 10.01 7.35
N PRO A 218 13.45 9.94 7.53
CA PRO A 218 14.25 11.13 7.80
C PRO A 218 14.22 12.06 6.57
N VAL A 219 13.97 13.34 6.82
CA VAL A 219 13.94 14.38 5.79
C VAL A 219 15.17 15.27 5.98
N ASP A 220 15.91 15.52 4.91
CA ASP A 220 17.04 16.44 4.95
C ASP A 220 16.60 17.92 4.92
N LYS A 221 17.57 18.85 4.98
CA LYS A 221 17.27 20.29 4.95
C LYS A 221 16.71 20.76 3.60
N GLU A 222 16.89 19.98 2.55
CA GLU A 222 16.40 20.27 1.19
C GLU A 222 15.00 19.69 0.96
N GLY A 223 14.45 18.96 1.93
CA GLY A 223 13.14 18.33 1.84
C GLY A 223 13.15 16.95 1.19
N TYR A 224 14.33 16.37 0.91
CA TYR A 224 14.44 15.05 0.33
C TYR A 224 14.34 13.96 1.40
N ALA A 225 13.55 12.93 1.08
CA ALA A 225 13.38 11.72 1.88
C ALA A 225 13.89 10.49 1.11
N PRO A 226 14.67 9.59 1.74
CA PRO A 226 15.13 8.38 1.10
C PRO A 226 13.96 7.43 0.84
N LYS A 227 14.07 6.60 -0.21
CA LYS A 227 13.06 5.59 -0.51
C LYS A 227 13.02 4.53 0.61
N VAL A 228 11.91 4.48 1.33
CA VAL A 228 11.63 3.44 2.32
C VAL A 228 11.25 2.15 1.59
N ARG A 229 11.91 1.03 1.93
CA ARG A 229 11.61 -0.28 1.31
C ARG A 229 10.37 -0.95 1.91
N SER A 230 10.14 -0.78 3.21
CA SER A 230 8.93 -1.26 3.88
C SER A 230 8.78 -0.61 5.25
N TYR A 231 7.55 -0.29 5.63
CA TYR A 231 7.19 0.26 6.94
C TYR A 231 7.05 -0.85 7.99
N LYS A 232 8.10 -1.67 8.21
CA LYS A 232 7.98 -2.76 9.18
C LYS A 232 7.81 -2.22 10.59
N THR A 233 6.83 -2.75 11.32
CA THR A 233 6.56 -2.38 12.72
C THR A 233 7.81 -2.43 13.59
N LYS A 234 8.62 -3.49 13.50
CA LYS A 234 9.86 -3.63 14.30
C LYS A 234 10.87 -2.52 14.00
N GLU A 235 11.07 -2.19 12.73
CA GLU A 235 12.02 -1.16 12.30
C GLU A 235 11.55 0.23 12.74
N ILE A 236 10.25 0.52 12.59
CA ILE A 236 9.63 1.77 13.03
C ILE A 236 9.72 1.92 14.55
N VAL A 237 9.33 0.89 15.30
CA VAL A 237 9.35 0.88 16.78
C VAL A 237 10.77 1.09 17.29
N GLN A 238 11.76 0.42 16.68
CA GLN A 238 13.16 0.58 17.04
C GLN A 238 13.69 1.98 16.68
N PHE A 239 13.39 2.47 15.47
CA PHE A 239 13.87 3.75 14.99
C PHE A 239 13.27 4.91 15.80
N LEU A 240 11.95 4.92 16.00
CA LEU A 240 11.26 5.93 16.79
C LEU A 240 11.39 5.68 18.30
N GLY A 241 12.03 4.60 18.74
CA GLY A 241 12.22 4.27 20.16
C GLY A 241 10.90 4.11 20.92
N ILE A 242 9.87 3.58 20.27
CA ILE A 242 8.51 3.45 20.83
C ILE A 242 8.53 2.51 22.04
N ASP A 243 9.28 1.40 21.98
CA ASP A 243 9.38 0.47 23.11
C ASP A 243 9.96 1.16 24.36
N ARG A 244 10.97 2.02 24.20
CA ARG A 244 11.55 2.76 25.34
C ARG A 244 10.56 3.74 25.94
N ARG A 245 9.82 4.48 25.10
CA ARG A 245 8.77 5.42 25.51
C ARG A 245 7.61 4.71 26.18
N TYR A 246 7.22 3.55 25.66
CA TYR A 246 6.18 2.71 26.22
C TYR A 246 6.58 2.21 27.61
N LEU A 247 7.79 1.65 27.78
CA LEU A 247 8.27 1.19 29.08
C LEU A 247 8.35 2.34 30.10
N ALA A 248 8.78 3.53 29.69
CA ALA A 248 8.84 4.70 30.57
C ALA A 248 7.45 5.23 31.00
N THR A 249 6.40 4.91 30.24
CA THR A 249 5.04 5.40 30.49
C THR A 249 4.07 4.33 30.98
N ARG A 250 4.49 3.06 31.02
CA ARG A 250 3.63 1.94 31.44
C ARG A 250 3.37 1.90 32.94
N ASP A 251 4.33 2.39 33.73
CA ASP A 251 4.32 2.29 35.20
C ASP A 251 3.90 3.61 35.88
N ASN A 252 3.49 4.63 35.09
CA ASN A 252 2.91 5.90 35.53
C ASN A 252 1.41 5.98 35.21
#